data_AF-A0A0C3G7J7-F1
#
_entry.id   AF-A0A0C3G7J7-F1
#
_cell.length_a   1.000
_cell.length_b   1.000
_cell.length_c   1.000
_cell.angle_alpha   90.00
_cell.angle_beta   90.00
_cell.angle_gamma   90.00
#
_symmetry.space_group_name_H-M   'P 1'
#
loop_
_entity.id
_entity.type
_entity.pdbx_description
1 polymer ?
#
loop_
_entity_poly.entity_id
_entity_poly.type
_entity_poly.pdbx_seq_one_letter_code
_entity_poly.pdbx_strand_id
1 'polypeptide(L)'
;MPNPPSRTALMSLYTSMLRTSRSFSSYNFRQYFVRRTKDTFRAIQAEQDPARLSLLYSDAAKEFAVLRRSAIVNQLYGGPRLAVEDEGKERMREGGDT
;
A
#
# COMPACT_ATOMS: atom_id res chain seq x y z
N MET A 1 10.99 16.58 23.56
CA MET A 1 10.82 15.16 23.18
C MET A 1 9.98 15.11 21.91
N PRO A 2 10.29 14.28 20.91
CA PRO A 2 9.38 14.07 19.79
C PRO A 2 8.07 13.48 20.33
N ASN A 3 6.95 14.12 20.04
CA ASN A 3 5.65 13.61 20.46
C ASN A 3 5.31 12.37 19.62
N PRO A 4 4.82 11.28 20.22
CA PRO A 4 4.40 10.11 19.46
C PRO A 4 3.24 10.47 18.53
N PRO A 5 3.18 9.89 17.33
CA PRO A 5 2.10 10.15 16.38
C PRO A 5 0.76 9.71 16.98
N SER A 6 -0.30 10.49 16.72
CA SER A 6 -1.64 10.11 17.16
C SER A 6 -2.13 8.87 16.40
N ARG A 7 -3.01 8.09 17.03
CA ARG A 7 -3.66 6.93 16.38
C ARG A 7 -4.37 7.32 15.08
N THR A 8 -4.99 8.50 15.04
CA THR A 8 -5.66 9.00 13.83
C THR A 8 -4.68 9.30 12.71
N ALA A 9 -3.51 9.88 13.01
CA ALA A 9 -2.45 10.13 12.03
C ALA A 9 -1.85 8.83 11.47
N LEU A 10 -1.70 7.80 12.31
CA LEU A 10 -1.26 6.47 11.88
C LEU A 10 -2.29 5.82 10.93
N MET A 11 -3.58 5.87 11.28
CA MET A 11 -4.64 5.31 10.45
C MET A 11 -4.81 6.06 9.12
N SER A 12 -4.69 7.39 9.12
CA SER A 12 -4.78 8.18 7.89
C SER A 12 -3.61 7.88 6.95
N LEU A 13 -2.39 7.73 7.48
CA LEU A 13 -1.23 7.34 6.68
C LEU A 13 -1.38 5.91 6.12
N TYR A 14 -1.79 4.95 6.96
CA TYR A 14 -2.02 3.56 6.55
C TYR A 14 -3.02 3.44 5.40
N THR A 15 -4.18 4.06 5.56
CA THR A 15 -5.25 4.04 4.54
C THR A 15 -4.82 4.72 3.25
N SER A 16 -4.06 5.81 3.34
CA SER A 16 -3.49 6.51 2.20
C SER A 16 -2.47 5.63 1.44
N MET A 17 -1.53 5.01 2.16
CA MET A 17 -0.54 4.10 1.56
C MET A 17 -1.18 2.88 0.91
N LEU A 18 -2.19 2.28 1.56
CA LEU A 18 -2.95 1.16 0.98
C LEU A 18 -3.68 1.55 -0.30
N ARG A 19 -4.29 2.74 -0.33
CA ARG A 19 -5.01 3.23 -1.50
C ARG A 19 -4.06 3.46 -2.67
N THR A 20 -2.90 4.08 -2.43
CA THR A 20 -1.86 4.26 -3.46
C THR A 20 -1.25 2.92 -3.89
N SER A 21 -1.03 1.98 -2.98
CA SER A 21 -0.56 0.64 -3.34
C SER A 21 -1.54 -0.08 -4.27
N ARG A 22 -2.84 0.14 -4.09
CA ARG A 22 -3.89 -0.44 -4.94
C ARG A 22 -4.02 0.23 -6.31
N SER A 23 -3.52 1.46 -6.48
CA SER A 23 -3.61 2.19 -7.75
C SER A 23 -2.52 1.81 -8.75
N PHE A 24 -1.56 0.94 -8.39
CA PHE A 24 -0.59 0.40 -9.33
C PHE A 24 -1.29 -0.45 -10.40
N SER A 25 -0.96 -0.16 -11.66
CA SER A 25 -1.46 -0.91 -12.82
C SER A 25 -0.90 -2.33 -12.81
N SER A 26 0.41 -2.47 -12.58
CA SER A 26 1.08 -3.78 -12.54
C SER A 26 0.65 -4.60 -11.32
N TYR A 27 0.21 -5.84 -11.56
CA TYR A 27 -0.11 -6.84 -10.53
C TYR A 27 0.97 -6.94 -9.46
N ASN A 28 2.21 -7.11 -9.90
CA ASN A 28 3.36 -7.46 -9.07
C ASN A 28 3.60 -6.36 -8.03
N PHE A 29 3.62 -5.11 -8.50
CA PHE A 29 3.79 -3.94 -7.65
C PHE A 29 2.59 -3.74 -6.74
N ARG A 30 1.37 -3.87 -7.27
CA ARG A 30 0.14 -3.75 -6.46
C ARG A 30 0.15 -4.73 -5.28
N GLN A 31 0.41 -6.01 -5.53
CA GLN A 31 0.45 -7.04 -4.49
C GLN A 31 1.62 -6.82 -3.52
N TYR A 32 2.81 -6.53 -4.03
CA TYR A 32 3.99 -6.29 -3.21
C TYR A 32 3.78 -5.11 -2.26
N PHE A 33 3.35 -3.94 -2.77
CA PHE A 33 3.18 -2.75 -1.95
C PHE A 33 2.00 -2.86 -0.99
N VAL A 34 0.92 -3.56 -1.35
CA VAL A 34 -0.16 -3.86 -0.40
C VAL A 34 0.35 -4.72 0.75
N ARG A 35 1.11 -5.79 0.48
CA ARG A 35 1.69 -6.65 1.53
C ARG A 35 2.68 -5.86 2.39
N ARG A 36 3.64 -5.18 1.77
CA ARG A 36 4.66 -4.36 2.44
C ARG A 36 4.03 -3.31 3.36
N THR A 37 3.00 -2.61 2.88
CA THR A 37 2.28 -1.62 3.71
C THR A 37 1.65 -2.27 4.94
N LYS A 38 0.98 -3.42 4.79
CA LYS A 38 0.39 -4.14 5.92
C LYS A 38 1.46 -4.58 6.93
N ASP A 39 2.56 -5.13 6.45
CA ASP A 39 3.63 -5.64 7.31
C ASP A 39 4.32 -4.49 8.07
N THR A 40 4.60 -3.37 7.39
CA THR A 40 5.14 -2.17 8.04
C THR A 40 4.22 -1.66 9.14
N PHE A 41 2.90 -1.57 8.90
CA PHE A 41 1.97 -1.07 9.92
C PHE A 41 1.70 -2.07 11.05
N ARG A 42 1.83 -3.37 10.81
CA ARG A 42 1.85 -4.38 11.88
C ARG A 42 3.07 -4.22 12.79
N ALA A 43 4.23 -3.95 12.21
CA ALA A 43 5.44 -3.68 12.99
C ALA A 43 5.32 -2.37 13.80
N ILE A 44 4.76 -1.31 13.20
CA ILE A 44 4.47 -0.05 13.91
C ILE A 44 3.48 -0.27 15.06
N GLN A 45 2.45 -1.09 14.86
CA GLN A 45 1.48 -1.40 15.91
C GLN A 45 2.08 -2.18 17.09
N ALA A 46 3.11 -2.99 16.85
CA ALA A 46 3.78 -3.79 17.88
C ALA A 46 4.86 -3.00 18.64
N GLU A 47 5.23 -1.81 18.17
CA GLU A 47 6.27 -0.98 18.79
C GLU A 47 5.72 -0.19 19.99
N GLN A 48 6.44 -0.24 21.10
CA GLN A 48 6.02 0.36 22.37
C GLN A 48 6.86 1.59 22.74
N ASP A 49 8.05 1.76 22.14
CA ASP A 49 8.89 2.93 22.36
C ASP A 49 8.35 4.16 21.59
N PRO A 50 7.94 5.23 22.27
CA PRO A 50 7.44 6.45 21.64
C PRO A 50 8.43 7.12 20.67
N ALA A 51 9.74 7.06 20.98
CA ALA A 51 10.76 7.66 20.13
C ALA A 51 10.89 6.88 18.81
N ARG A 52 10.90 5.54 18.91
CA ARG A 52 10.95 4.65 17.76
C ARG A 52 9.69 4.69 16.92
N LEU A 53 8.51 4.83 17.55
CA LEU A 53 7.25 5.07 16.84
C LEU A 53 7.29 6.34 15.98
N SER A 54 7.83 7.44 16.53
CA SER A 54 7.97 8.70 15.81
C SER A 54 8.90 8.55 14.60
N LEU A 55 10.03 7.85 14.77
CA LEU A 55 10.96 7.54 13.69
C LEU A 55 10.28 6.72 12.58
N LEU A 56 9.66 5.59 12.94
CA LEU A 56 8.97 4.71 11.99
C LEU A 56 7.86 5.42 11.23
N TYR A 57 7.10 6.29 11.91
CA TYR A 57 6.09 7.12 11.26
C TYR A 57 6.70 8.08 10.26
N SER A 58 7.79 8.76 10.63
CA SER A 58 8.49 9.69 9.74
C SER A 58 9.04 8.99 8.50
N ASP A 59 9.56 7.78 8.65
CA ASP A 59 10.08 6.99 7.54
C ASP A 59 8.96 6.47 6.64
N ALA A 60 7.87 5.97 7.23
CA ALA A 60 6.68 5.60 6.47
C ALA A 60 6.10 6.78 5.66
N ALA A 61 6.13 7.99 6.20
CA ALA A 61 5.70 9.20 5.49
C ALA A 61 6.61 9.55 4.31
N LYS A 62 7.94 9.40 4.44
CA LYS A 62 8.89 9.56 3.33
C LYS A 62 8.66 8.50 2.24
N GLU A 63 8.51 7.25 2.65
CA GLU A 63 8.20 6.12 1.75
C GLU A 63 6.87 6.32 1.02
N PHE A 64 5.86 6.87 1.69
CA PHE A 64 4.59 7.20 1.04
C PHE A 64 4.75 8.20 -0.12
N ALA A 65 5.62 9.21 0.04
CA ALA A 65 5.90 10.15 -1.03
C ALA A 65 6.55 9.47 -2.24
N VAL A 66 7.46 8.51 -2.00
CA VAL A 66 8.07 7.69 -3.06
C VAL A 66 7.01 6.81 -3.73
N LEU A 67 6.20 6.10 -2.94
CA LEU A 67 5.14 5.22 -3.40
C LEU A 67 4.16 5.93 -4.34
N ARG A 68 3.77 7.17 -4.00
CA ARG A 68 2.89 8.00 -4.85
C ARG A 68 3.51 8.30 -6.20
N ARG A 69 4.79 8.70 -6.25
CA ARG A 69 5.50 8.97 -7.51
C ARG A 69 5.61 7.70 -8.35
N SER A 70 5.99 6.58 -7.72
CA SER A 70 6.11 5.28 -8.38
C SER A 70 4.79 4.80 -8.97
N ALA A 71 3.66 5.04 -8.29
CA ALA A 71 2.34 4.71 -8.81
C ALA A 71 2.01 5.49 -10.09
N ILE A 72 2.32 6.79 -10.11
CA ILE A 72 2.11 7.65 -11.29
C ILE A 72 2.97 7.19 -12.47
N VAL A 73 4.27 6.94 -12.23
CA VAL A 73 5.18 6.45 -13.26
C VAL A 73 4.73 5.10 -13.80
N ASN A 74 4.28 4.19 -12.92
CA ASN A 74 3.77 2.89 -13.35
C ASN A 74 2.48 2.99 -14.19
N GLN A 75 1.63 3.99 -13.93
CA GLN A 75 0.45 4.24 -14.76
C GLN A 75 0.84 4.82 -16.12
N LEU A 76 1.81 5.75 -16.16
CA LEU A 76 2.25 6.38 -17.40
C LEU A 76 2.94 5.40 -18.35
N TYR A 77 3.75 4.48 -17.79
CA TYR A 77 4.50 3.48 -18.55
C TYR A 77 3.95 2.05 -18.35
N GLY A 78 2.65 1.94 -18.05
CA GLY A 78 2.00 0.65 -17.85
C GLY A 78 1.93 -0.15 -19.16
N GLY A 79 2.48 -1.36 -19.16
CA GLY A 79 2.39 -2.29 -20.27
C GLY A 79 1.07 -3.09 -20.29
N PRO A 80 0.90 -4.00 -21.26
CA PRO A 80 -0.22 -4.94 -21.30
C PRO A 80 -0.33 -5.73 -20.00
N ARG A 81 -1.56 -6.12 -19.66
CA ARG A 81 -1.81 -6.96 -18.48
C ARG A 81 -1.11 -8.31 -18.63
N LEU A 82 -0.69 -8.86 -17.49
CA LEU A 82 -0.05 -10.17 -17.43
C LEU A 82 -1.12 -11.27 -17.52
N ALA A 83 -0.78 -12.45 -18.07
CA ALA A 83 -1.73 -13.57 -18.21
C ALA A 83 -2.45 -13.94 -16.89
N VAL A 84 -1.75 -13.84 -15.76
CA VAL A 84 -2.30 -14.10 -14.42
C VAL A 84 -3.37 -13.07 -13.97
N GLU A 85 -3.53 -11.96 -14.70
CA GLU A 85 -4.57 -10.96 -14.44
C GLU A 85 -5.87 -11.24 -15.23
N ASP A 86 -5.82 -12.06 -16.28
CA ASP A 86 -6.99 -12.34 -17.14
C ASP A 86 -7.90 -13.45 -16.58
N GLU A 87 -7.33 -14.43 -15.87
CA GLU A 87 -8.07 -15.56 -15.24
C GLU A 87 -9.09 -15.11 -14.15
N GLY A 88 -9.01 -13.86 -13.70
CA GLY A 88 -9.96 -13.29 -12.74
C GLY A 88 -11.30 -12.86 -13.37
N LYS A 89 -11.33 -12.61 -14.68
CA LYS A 89 -12.55 -12.14 -15.37
C LYS A 89 -13.46 -13.27 -15.81
N GLU A 90 -12.94 -14.45 -16.14
CA GLU A 90 -13.75 -15.61 -16.52
C GLU A 90 -14.58 -16.12 -15.34
N ARG A 91 -13.97 -16.22 -14.15
CA ARG A 91 -14.67 -16.60 -12.91
C ARG A 91 -15.77 -15.64 -12.47
N MET A 92 -15.70 -14.35 -12.85
CA MET A 92 -16.77 -13.38 -12.57
C MET A 92 -17.91 -13.42 -13.60
N ARG A 93 -17.70 -13.98 -14.78
CA ARG A 93 -18.73 -14.14 -15.81
C ARG A 93 -19.55 -15.41 -15.63
N GLU A 94 -18.94 -16.47 -15.11
CA GLU A 94 -19.61 -17.76 -14.88
C GLU A 94 -20.50 -17.80 -13.62
N GLY A 95 -20.31 -16.88 -12.67
CA GLY A 95 -21.10 -16.81 -11.42
C GLY A 95 -22.34 -15.91 -11.48
N GLY A 96 -22.72 -15.41 -12.66
CA GLY A 96 -23.83 -14.47 -12.85
C GLY A 96 -25.11 -15.08 -13.44
N ASP A 97 -25.14 -16.39 -13.65
CA ASP A 97 -26.23 -17.08 -14.34
C ASP A 97 -26.74 -18.28 -13.50
N THR A 98 -27.22 -17.98 -12.29
CA THR A 98 -28.15 -18.81 -11.49
C THR A 98 -28.98 -17.94 -10.57
#